data_AF-A0AA40TH46-F1
#
_entry.id   AF-A0AA40TH46-F1
#
_cell.length_a   1.000
_cell.length_b   1.000
_cell.length_c   1.000
_cell.angle_alpha   90.00
_cell.angle_beta   90.00
_cell.angle_gamma   90.00
#
_symmetry.space_group_name_H-M   'P 1'
#
loop_
_entity.id
_entity.type
_entity.pdbx_description
1 polymer ?
#
loop_
_entity_poly.entity_id
_entity_poly.type
_entity_poly.pdbx_seq_one_letter_code
_entity_poly.pdbx_strand_id
1 'polypeptide(L)'
;AMLFVVAVGLGPFAGVMALFIHTTGVLSKLLSEAVEAIEPGPVEGIRATGANKIEEILYGVLPQVMPLLISYSLYRFESNVRSATVVGMVGAGGIGVTLWE
;
A
#
# COMPACT_ATOMS: atom_id res chain seq x y z
N ALA A 1 9.47 -9.13 -10.48
CA ALA A 1 9.18 -9.10 -11.93
C ALA A 1 9.53 -10.43 -12.60
N MET A 2 10.78 -10.92 -12.53
CA MET A 2 11.23 -12.17 -13.18
C MET A 2 10.28 -13.36 -12.99
N LEU A 3 9.84 -13.63 -11.76
CA LEU A 3 8.89 -14.71 -11.48
C LEU A 3 7.55 -14.53 -12.21
N PHE A 4 7.03 -13.30 -12.28
CA PHE A 4 5.79 -13.01 -13.01
C PHE A 4 5.99 -13.00 -14.52
N VAL A 5 7.15 -12.60 -15.03
CA VAL A 5 7.47 -12.73 -16.46
C VAL A 5 7.41 -14.19 -16.90
N VAL A 6 7.91 -15.11 -16.07
CA VAL A 6 7.81 -16.56 -16.34
C VAL A 6 6.36 -17.04 -16.25
N ALA A 7 5.58 -16.53 -15.28
CA ALA A 7 4.21 -17.00 -15.04
C ALA A 7 3.17 -16.47 -16.04
N VAL A 8 3.26 -15.20 -16.46
CA VAL A 8 2.23 -14.53 -17.29
C VAL A 8 2.79 -13.97 -18.61
N GLY A 9 4.06 -14.21 -18.90
CA GLY A 9 4.74 -13.69 -20.08
C GLY A 9 5.34 -12.29 -19.87
N LEU A 10 6.20 -11.88 -20.82
CA LEU A 10 6.80 -10.55 -20.84
C LEU A 10 5.73 -9.51 -21.18
N GLY A 11 5.67 -8.42 -20.41
CA GLY A 11 4.83 -7.26 -20.73
C GLY A 11 4.40 -6.45 -19.50
N PRO A 12 3.54 -5.43 -19.71
CA PRO A 12 3.11 -4.51 -18.64
C PRO A 12 2.44 -5.21 -17.48
N PHE A 13 1.68 -6.27 -17.76
CA PHE A 13 0.93 -6.99 -16.76
C PHE A 13 1.83 -7.66 -15.70
N ALA A 14 2.95 -8.27 -16.11
CA ALA A 14 3.93 -8.84 -15.19
C ALA A 14 4.57 -7.78 -14.28
N GLY A 15 4.81 -6.58 -14.82
CA GLY A 15 5.30 -5.43 -14.06
C GLY A 15 4.29 -4.95 -13.01
N VAL A 16 3.03 -4.77 -13.41
CA VAL A 16 1.94 -4.34 -12.50
C VAL A 16 1.72 -5.36 -11.39
N MET A 17 1.66 -6.66 -11.69
CA MET A 17 1.52 -7.70 -10.67
C MET A 17 2.68 -7.70 -9.68
N ALA A 18 3.91 -7.54 -10.17
CA ALA A 18 5.09 -7.47 -9.32
C ALA A 18 5.04 -6.28 -8.35
N LEU A 19 4.67 -5.10 -8.86
CA LEU A 19 4.53 -3.90 -8.03
C LEU A 19 3.37 -4.03 -7.05
N PHE A 20 2.20 -4.51 -7.50
CA PHE A 20 1.02 -4.67 -6.67
C PHE A 20 1.28 -5.57 -5.47
N ILE A 21 1.82 -6.77 -5.69
CA ILE A 21 2.08 -7.74 -4.61
C ILE A 21 3.12 -7.19 -3.63
N HIS A 22 4.18 -6.58 -4.15
CA HIS A 22 5.21 -5.95 -3.31
C HIS A 22 4.62 -4.82 -2.44
N THR A 23 3.89 -3.89 -3.04
CA THR A 23 3.30 -2.74 -2.34
C THR A 23 2.26 -3.18 -1.32
N THR A 24 1.38 -4.12 -1.66
CA THR A 24 0.37 -4.64 -0.73
C THR A 24 1.03 -5.34 0.46
N GLY A 25 2.07 -6.15 0.22
CA GLY A 25 2.82 -6.79 1.29
C GLY A 25 3.41 -5.78 2.28
N VAL A 26 4.10 -4.76 1.75
CA VAL A 26 4.70 -3.71 2.59
C VAL A 26 3.64 -2.90 3.33
N LEU A 27 2.59 -2.44 2.65
CA LEU A 27 1.52 -1.66 3.27
C LEU A 27 0.78 -2.44 4.36
N SER A 28 0.54 -3.75 4.15
CA SER A 28 -0.14 -4.59 5.16
C SER A 28 0.65 -4.65 6.46
N LYS A 29 1.99 -4.79 6.39
CA LYS A 29 2.85 -4.82 7.57
C LYS A 29 2.89 -3.46 8.26
N LEU A 30 3.09 -2.39 7.51
CA LEU A 30 3.13 -1.03 8.04
C LEU A 30 1.80 -0.62 8.69
N LEU A 31 0.67 -1.04 8.11
CA LEU A 31 -0.64 -0.78 8.69
C LEU A 31 -0.88 -1.60 9.97
N SER A 32 -0.42 -2.86 10.03
CA SER A 32 -0.45 -3.66 11.27
C SER A 32 0.32 -2.97 12.38
N GLU A 33 1.54 -2.51 12.09
CA GLU A 33 2.38 -1.80 13.06
C GLU A 33 1.73 -0.48 13.50
N ALA A 34 1.11 0.27 12.57
CA ALA A 34 0.39 1.49 12.89
C ALA A 34 -0.83 1.22 13.80
N VAL A 35 -1.57 0.12 13.57
CA VAL A 35 -2.70 -0.29 14.42
C VAL A 35 -2.22 -0.77 15.79
N GLU A 36 -1.10 -1.50 15.86
CA GLU A 36 -0.52 -1.95 17.13
C GLU A 36 0.02 -0.79 17.99
N ALA A 37 0.38 0.33 17.36
CA ALA A 37 0.93 1.51 18.01
C ALA A 37 -0.10 2.53 18.50
N ILE A 38 -1.41 2.31 18.26
CA ILE A 38 -2.46 3.25 18.68
C ILE A 38 -2.56 3.35 20.20
N GLU A 39 -3.05 4.48 20.70
CA GLU A 39 -3.36 4.61 22.11
C GLU A 39 -4.70 3.93 22.42
N PRO A 40 -4.78 3.08 23.46
CA PRO A 40 -6.01 2.38 23.82
C PRO A 40 -7.06 3.30 24.46
N GLY A 41 -6.64 4.40 25.10
CA GLY A 41 -7.53 5.32 25.82
C GLY A 41 -8.69 5.87 24.98
N PRO A 42 -8.44 6.44 23.78
CA PRO A 42 -9.50 6.88 22.87
C PRO A 42 -10.50 5.77 22.49
N VAL A 43 -10.02 4.54 22.28
CA VAL A 43 -10.86 3.39 21.91
C VAL A 43 -11.75 2.97 23.10
N GLU A 44 -11.17 2.91 24.30
CA GLU A 44 -11.90 2.61 25.54
C GLU A 44 -12.93 3.69 25.87
N GLY A 45 -12.60 4.96 25.63
CA GLY A 45 -13.51 6.09 25.80
C GLY A 45 -14.75 5.95 24.92
N ILE A 46 -14.59 5.56 23.66
CA ILE A 46 -15.71 5.30 22.75
C ILE A 46 -16.51 4.08 23.21
N ARG A 47 -15.85 2.98 23.59
CA ARG A 47 -16.53 1.80 24.14
C ARG A 47 -17.38 2.13 25.36
N ALA A 48 -16.90 2.99 26.26
CA ALA A 48 -17.62 3.40 27.47
C ALA A 48 -18.95 4.13 27.18
N THR A 49 -19.12 4.68 25.98
CA THR A 49 -20.40 5.30 25.54
C THR A 49 -21.48 4.30 25.17
N GLY A 50 -21.17 2.99 25.14
CA GLY A 50 -22.07 1.93 24.65
C GLY A 50 -21.93 1.66 23.15
N ALA A 51 -20.88 2.18 22.50
CA ALA A 51 -20.60 1.99 21.09
C ALA A 51 -20.37 0.50 20.73
N ASN A 52 -20.78 0.12 19.53
CA ASN A 52 -20.54 -1.22 19.01
C ASN A 52 -19.12 -1.34 18.40
N LYS A 53 -18.69 -2.57 18.07
CA LYS A 53 -17.34 -2.82 17.55
C LYS A 53 -17.01 -2.07 16.26
N ILE A 54 -17.99 -1.81 15.39
CA ILE A 54 -17.74 -1.08 14.14
C ILE A 54 -17.48 0.39 14.46
N GLU A 55 -18.23 0.97 15.39
CA GLU A 55 -18.05 2.35 15.86
C GLU A 55 -16.70 2.53 16.57
N GLU A 56 -16.28 1.56 17.39
CA GLU A 56 -14.93 1.56 17.99
C GLU A 56 -13.83 1.59 16.92
N ILE A 57 -13.97 0.81 15.85
CA ILE A 57 -13.00 0.80 14.75
C ILE A 57 -13.04 2.13 14.00
N LEU A 58 -14.22 2.61 13.63
CA LEU A 58 -14.38 3.76 12.75
C LEU A 58 -14.02 5.09 13.42
N TYR A 59 -14.29 5.22 14.72
CA TYR A 59 -14.09 6.45 15.47
C TYR A 59 -12.93 6.37 16.48
N GLY A 60 -12.52 5.18 16.90
CA GLY A 60 -11.41 4.99 17.83
C GLY A 60 -10.11 4.63 17.14
N VAL A 61 -10.13 3.64 16.24
CA VAL A 61 -8.90 3.13 15.62
C VAL A 61 -8.55 3.88 14.33
N LEU A 62 -9.51 3.97 13.40
CA LEU A 62 -9.28 4.52 12.07
C LEU A 62 -8.71 5.95 12.11
N PRO A 63 -9.25 6.90 12.90
CA PRO A 63 -8.73 8.28 12.92
C PRO A 63 -7.27 8.36 13.40
N GLN A 64 -6.84 7.45 14.28
CA GLN A 64 -5.45 7.41 14.76
C GLN A 64 -4.48 6.93 13.67
N VAL A 65 -4.89 5.96 12.85
CA VAL A 65 -4.01 5.38 11.81
C VAL A 65 -4.10 6.09 10.46
N MET A 66 -5.17 6.87 10.21
CA MET A 66 -5.41 7.55 8.93
C MET A 66 -4.25 8.44 8.47
N PRO A 67 -3.62 9.27 9.32
CA PRO A 67 -2.48 10.10 8.89
C PRO A 67 -1.30 9.26 8.38
N LEU A 68 -0.99 8.16 9.06
CA LEU A 68 0.06 7.22 8.65
C LEU A 68 -0.32 6.47 7.38
N LEU A 69 -1.56 6.01 7.27
CA LEU A 69 -2.06 5.34 6.06
C LEU A 69 -1.92 6.24 4.83
N ILE A 70 -2.31 7.52 4.92
CA ILE A 70 -2.16 8.49 3.83
C ILE A 70 -0.68 8.69 3.50
N SER A 71 0.16 8.92 4.51
CA SER A 71 1.60 9.12 4.34
C SER A 71 2.27 7.93 3.63
N TYR A 72 2.03 6.71 4.11
CA TYR A 72 2.57 5.49 3.50
C TYR A 72 2.04 5.27 2.08
N SER A 73 0.75 5.53 1.84
CA SER A 73 0.15 5.39 0.52
C SER A 73 0.78 6.34 -0.49
N LEU A 74 0.98 7.61 -0.12
CA LEU A 74 1.61 8.61 -0.98
C LEU A 74 3.08 8.30 -1.24
N TYR A 75 3.82 7.91 -0.20
CA TYR A 75 5.22 7.49 -0.34
C TYR A 75 5.35 6.28 -1.27
N ARG A 76 4.47 5.28 -1.12
CA ARG A 76 4.48 4.10 -1.99
C ARG A 76 4.03 4.43 -3.40
N PHE A 77 3.08 5.35 -3.58
CA PHE A 77 2.70 5.83 -4.89
C PHE A 77 3.89 6.46 -5.62
N GLU A 78 4.60 7.41 -5.00
CA GLU A 78 5.80 8.03 -5.58
C GLU A 78 6.87 6.97 -5.91
N SER A 79 7.17 6.09 -4.95
CA SER A 79 8.13 5.00 -5.13
C SER A 79 7.73 4.07 -6.28
N ASN A 80 6.45 3.74 -6.40
CA ASN A 80 5.94 2.86 -7.44
C ASN A 80 5.98 3.50 -8.82
N VAL A 81 5.73 4.81 -8.93
CA VAL A 81 5.91 5.55 -10.20
C VAL A 81 7.35 5.43 -10.66
N ARG A 82 8.32 5.65 -9.75
CA ARG A 82 9.75 5.50 -10.05
C ARG A 82 10.09 4.07 -10.48
N SER A 83 9.62 3.06 -9.74
CA SER A 83 9.86 1.66 -10.07
C SER A 83 9.18 1.24 -11.38
N ALA A 84 8.00 1.76 -11.69
CA ALA A 84 7.29 1.50 -12.93
C ALA A 84 8.05 2.03 -14.15
N THR A 85 8.66 3.21 -14.04
CA THR A 85 9.55 3.74 -15.08
C THR A 85 10.71 2.79 -15.35
N VAL A 86 11.40 2.31 -14.30
CA VAL A 86 12.52 1.36 -14.44
C VAL A 86 12.09 0.04 -15.07
N VAL A 87 10.95 -0.50 -14.64
CA VAL A 87 10.41 -1.74 -15.19
C VAL A 87 9.96 -1.56 -16.65
N GLY A 88 9.45 -0.38 -17.01
CA GLY A 88 9.12 -0.02 -18.39
C GLY A 88 10.34 -0.05 -19.31
N MET A 89 11.48 0.49 -18.88
CA MET A 89 12.73 0.50 -19.66
C MET A 89 13.22 -0.91 -20.02
N VAL A 90 12.99 -1.91 -19.17
CA VAL A 90 13.44 -3.31 -19.40
C VAL A 90 12.43 -4.17 -20.16
N GLY A 91 11.46 -3.55 -20.84
CA GLY A 91 10.53 -4.25 -21.74
C GLY A 91 9.14 -4.52 -21.17
N ALA A 92 8.78 -3.90 -20.04
CA ALA A 92 7.40 -3.95 -19.55
C ALA A 92 6.46 -2.93 -20.23
N GLY A 93 6.96 -2.04 -21.10
CA GLY A 93 6.09 -1.09 -21.81
C GLY A 93 5.76 0.19 -21.04
N GLY A 94 4.93 1.06 -21.64
CA GLY A 94 4.46 2.31 -21.04
C GLY A 94 5.43 3.50 -21.21
N ILE A 95 5.23 4.55 -20.40
CA ILE A 95 6.04 5.80 -20.48
C ILE A 95 7.53 5.53 -20.24
N GLY A 96 7.88 4.51 -19.44
CA GLY A 96 9.27 4.11 -19.25
C GLY A 96 9.99 3.71 -20.54
N VAL A 97 9.27 3.19 -21.54
CA VAL A 97 9.85 2.92 -22.87
C VAL A 97 10.15 4.22 -23.60
N THR A 98 9.19 5.14 -23.63
CA THR A 98 9.34 6.46 -24.27
C THR A 98 10.41 7.33 -23.61
N LEU A 99 10.71 7.12 -22.32
CA LEU A 99 11.79 7.82 -21.62
C LEU A 99 13.19 7.22 -21.88
N TRP A 100 13.27 6.01 -22.44
CA TRP A 100 14.52 5.31 -22.73
C TRP A 100 14.93 5.38 -24.20
N GLU A 101 13.96 5.40 -25.11
CA GLU A 101 14.15 5.72 -26.54
C GLU A 101 14.56 7.18 -26.75
#